data_AF-A0A935KX11-F1
#
_entry.id   AF-A0A935KX11-F1
#
_cell.length_a   1.000
_cell.length_b   1.000
_cell.length_c   1.000
_cell.angle_alpha   90.00
_cell.angle_beta   90.00
_cell.angle_gamma   90.00
#
_symmetry.space_group_name_H-M   'P 1'
#
loop_
_entity.id
_entity.type
_entity.pdbx_description
1 polymer ?
#
loop_
_entity_poly.entity_id
_entity_poly.type
_entity_poly.pdbx_seq_one_letter_code
_entity_poly.pdbx_strand_id
1 'polypeptide(L)' 'MRRPRPPSFEALVQAAAKRGFVVGREVMLGDLPGLIVGYNIAGFGRFLGAAYPLVVRTERGGAMVHPDQLTLI' A
#
# COMPACT_ATOMS: atom_id res chain seq x y z
N MET A 1 -8.85 -30.12 -0.25
CA MET A 1 -9.09 -28.75 -0.78
C MET A 1 -7.75 -27.99 -0.81
N ARG A 2 -7.33 -27.43 -1.95
CA ARG A 2 -6.15 -26.55 -2.00
C ARG A 2 -6.57 -25.16 -1.51
N ARG A 3 -5.87 -24.61 -0.51
CA ARG A 3 -6.04 -23.19 -0.14
C ARG A 3 -5.69 -22.32 -1.35
N PRO A 4 -6.46 -21.26 -1.66
CA PRO A 4 -6.10 -20.33 -2.72
C PRO A 4 -4.73 -19.73 -2.42
N ARG A 5 -3.89 -19.62 -3.46
CA ARG A 5 -2.59 -18.95 -3.35
C ARG A 5 -2.85 -17.48 -2.98
N PRO A 6 -2.16 -16.91 -1.98
CA PRO A 6 -2.30 -15.49 -1.68
C PRO A 6 -1.97 -14.65 -2.93
N PRO A 7 -2.64 -13.51 -3.13
CA PRO A 7 -2.37 -12.64 -4.27
C PRO A 7 -0.90 -12.21 -4.27
N SER A 8 -0.30 -12.11 -5.47
CA SER A 8 1.04 -11.53 -5.62
C SER A 8 1.01 -10.04 -5.26
N PHE A 9 2.17 -9.47 -4.93
CA PHE A 9 2.24 -8.02 -4.69
C PHE A 9 1.76 -7.23 -5.93
N GLU A 10 2.06 -7.70 -7.14
CA GLU A 10 1.61 -7.09 -8.40
C GLU A 10 0.08 -7.01 -8.48
N ALA A 11 -0.62 -8.10 -8.14
CA ALA A 11 -2.09 -8.14 -8.13
C ALA A 11 -2.66 -7.12 -7.13
N LEU A 12 -2.01 -6.96 -5.98
CA LEU A 12 -2.42 -6.00 -4.95
C LEU A 12 -2.14 -4.56 -5.35
N VAL A 13 -1.00 -4.28 -5.98
CA VAL A 13 -0.68 -2.96 -6.54
C VAL A 13 -1.71 -2.59 -7.61
N GLN A 14 -2.05 -3.52 -8.51
CA GLN A 14 -3.10 -3.29 -9.52
C GLN A 14 -4.47 -3.05 -8.89
N ALA A 15 -4.83 -3.78 -7.83
CA ALA A 15 -6.07 -3.56 -7.10
C ALA A 15 -6.08 -2.18 -6.40
N ALA A 16 -4.96 -1.76 -5.80
CA ALA A 16 -4.81 -0.46 -5.16
C ALA A 16 -4.90 0.69 -6.20
N ALA A 17 -4.23 0.54 -7.34
CA ALA A 17 -4.27 1.51 -8.44
C ALA A 17 -5.70 1.67 -9.00
N LYS A 18 -6.45 0.57 -9.18
CA LYS A 18 -7.87 0.61 -9.58
C LYS A 18 -8.76 1.35 -8.58
N ARG A 19 -8.37 1.38 -7.30
CA ARG A 19 -9.03 2.15 -6.24
C ARG A 19 -8.54 3.60 -6.16
N GLY A 20 -7.63 4.04 -7.03
CA GLY A 20 -7.10 5.40 -7.06
C GLY A 20 -5.81 5.61 -6.27
N PHE A 21 -5.28 4.56 -5.61
CA PHE A 21 -4.03 4.64 -4.85
C PHE A 21 -2.81 4.48 -5.77
N VAL A 22 -2.45 5.57 -6.46
CA VAL A 22 -1.32 5.64 -7.39
C VAL A 22 -0.22 6.56 -6.85
N VAL A 23 1.01 6.40 -7.35
CA VAL A 23 2.12 7.29 -6.99
C VAL A 23 1.76 8.75 -7.30
N GLY A 24 2.11 9.65 -6.38
CA GLY A 24 1.75 11.07 -6.44
C GLY A 24 0.36 11.38 -5.91
N ARG A 25 -0.43 10.38 -5.51
CA ARG A 25 -1.76 10.62 -4.91
C ARG A 25 -1.62 11.02 -3.45
N GLU A 26 -2.30 12.10 -3.08
CA GLU A 26 -2.51 12.52 -1.70
C GLU A 26 -3.55 11.63 -1.01
N VAL A 27 -3.25 11.25 0.22
CA VAL A 27 -4.05 10.32 1.03
C VAL A 27 -4.01 10.71 2.50
N MET A 28 -4.98 10.25 3.26
CA MET A 28 -4.96 10.27 4.72
C MET A 28 -4.64 8.87 5.25
N LEU A 29 -3.62 8.75 6.09
CA LEU A 29 -3.34 7.55 6.90
C LEU A 29 -3.90 7.79 8.31
N GLY A 30 -5.15 7.36 8.53
CA GLY A 30 -5.91 7.83 9.70
C GLY A 30 -6.16 9.33 9.60
N ASP A 31 -5.61 10.10 10.54
CA ASP A 31 -5.64 11.57 10.59
C ASP A 31 -4.36 12.23 10.07
N LEU A 32 -3.39 11.44 9.58
CA LEU A 32 -2.09 11.92 9.12
C LEU A 32 -2.08 12.11 7.59
N PRO A 33 -1.87 13.33 7.07
CA PRO A 33 -1.70 13.55 5.64
C PRO A 33 -0.45 12.84 5.10
N GLY A 34 -0.58 12.29 3.90
CA GLY A 34 0.50 11.58 3.24
C GLY A 34 0.42 11.62 1.72
N LEU A 35 1.53 11.22 1.11
CA LEU A 35 1.70 11.10 -0.33
C LEU A 35 2.14 9.68 -0.66
N ILE A 36 1.44 9.01 -1.57
CA ILE A 36 1.93 7.73 -2.10
C ILE A 36 3.20 8.00 -2.92
N VAL A 37 4.33 7.45 -2.48
CA VAL A 37 5.65 7.65 -3.12
C VAL A 37 6.14 6.41 -3.86
N GLY A 38 5.46 5.27 -3.71
CA GLY A 38 5.85 4.04 -4.39
C GLY A 38 5.05 2.83 -3.95
N TYR A 39 5.50 1.67 -4.42
CA TYR A 39 4.93 0.37 -4.10
C TYR A 39 5.95 -0.47 -3.33
N ASN A 40 5.46 -1.21 -2.34
CA ASN A 40 6.28 -2.13 -1.57
C ASN A 40 6.39 -3.47 -2.31
N ILE A 41 7.61 -3.80 -2.73
CA ILE A 41 7.93 -5.05 -3.43
C ILE A 41 8.63 -6.07 -2.52
N ALA A 42 8.67 -5.83 -1.21
CA ALA A 42 9.39 -6.68 -0.28
C ALA A 42 8.78 -8.09 -0.21
N GLY A 43 9.59 -9.09 -0.57
CA GLY A 43 9.25 -10.52 -0.42
C GLY A 43 9.60 -11.10 0.95
N PHE A 44 10.26 -10.34 1.81
CA PHE A 44 10.71 -10.77 3.14
C PHE A 44 10.68 -9.60 4.14
N GLY A 45 10.78 -9.92 5.44
CA GLY A 45 10.75 -8.94 6.53
C GLY A 45 9.37 -8.76 7.15
N ARG A 46 9.26 -7.79 8.08
CA ARG A 46 8.04 -7.57 8.87
C ARG A 46 6.86 -7.04 8.05
N PHE A 47 7.14 -6.25 7.01
CA PHE A 47 6.13 -5.59 6.18
C PHE A 47 6.24 -6.08 4.74
N LEU A 48 5.65 -7.25 4.48
CA LEU A 48 5.64 -7.86 3.15
C LEU A 48 4.81 -7.01 2.18
N GLY A 49 5.28 -6.87 0.93
CA GLY A 49 4.53 -6.20 -0.14
C GLY A 49 3.18 -6.86 -0.44
N ALA A 50 3.08 -8.17 -0.19
CA ALA A 50 1.83 -8.92 -0.30
C ALA A 50 0.79 -8.59 0.80
N ALA A 51 1.16 -7.81 1.81
CA ALA A 51 0.25 -7.37 2.89
C ALA A 51 0.19 -5.84 3.00
N TYR A 52 1.27 -5.13 2.65
CA TYR A 52 1.40 -3.69 2.75
C TYR A 52 1.93 -3.12 1.43
N PRO A 53 1.15 -3.15 0.33
CA PRO A 53 1.64 -2.90 -1.03
C PRO A 53 1.98 -1.44 -1.33
N LEU A 54 1.60 -0.49 -0.48
CA LEU A 54 1.80 0.95 -0.72
C LEU A 54 2.88 1.51 0.19
N VAL A 55 3.70 2.42 -0.35
CA VAL A 55 4.64 3.24 0.42
C VAL A 55 4.13 4.66 0.46
N VAL A 56 3.84 5.16 1.67
CA VAL A 56 3.33 6.51 1.91
C VAL A 56 4.39 7.31 2.67
N ARG A 57 4.70 8.51 2.18
CA ARG A 57 5.50 9.50 2.90
C ARG A 57 4.56 10.43 3.65
N THR A 58 4.83 10.60 4.93
CA THR A 58 4.13 11.52 5.83
C THR A 58 5.16 12.47 6.47
N GLU A 59 4.70 13.42 7.29
CA GLU A 59 5.60 14.23 8.12
C GLU A 59 6.42 13.40 9.13
N ARG A 60 5.97 12.18 9.46
CA ARG A 60 6.68 11.25 10.38
C ARG A 60 7.67 10.33 9.67
N GLY A 61 7.81 10.46 8.34
CA GLY A 61 8.64 9.60 7.50
C GLY A 61 7.84 8.64 6.62
N GLY A 62 8.50 7.59 6.13
CA GLY A 62 7.93 6.59 5.22
C GLY A 62 7.27 5.42 5.95
N ALA A 63 6.10 5.01 5.47
CA ALA A 63 5.33 3.87 6.00
C ALA A 63 4.91 2.91 4.89
N MET A 64 4.96 1.61 5.17
CA MET A 64 4.38 0.57 4.32
C MET A 64 2.97 0.27 4.83
N VAL A 65 1.97 0.39 3.98
CA VAL A 65 0.56 0.36 4.40
C VAL A 65 -0.32 -0.48 3.48
N HIS A 66 -1.42 -0.99 4.03
CA HIS A 66 -2.51 -1.58 3.28
C HIS A 66 -3.47 -0.48 2.77
N PRO A 67 -4.06 -0.60 1.57
CA PRO A 67 -5.01 0.38 1.04
C PRO A 67 -6.20 0.68 1.96
N ASP A 68 -6.63 -0.28 2.77
CA ASP A 68 -7.76 -0.09 3.71
C ASP A 68 -7.41 0.79 4.92
N GLN A 69 -6.12 1.12 5.10
CA GLN A 69 -5.68 2.09 6.11
C GLN A 69 -5.68 3.52 5.57
N LEU A 70 -6.00 3.70 4.28
CA LEU A 70 -5.93 4.97 3.58
C LEU A 70 -7.29 5.47 3.13
N THR A 71 -7.46 6.79 3.16
CA THR A 71 -8.57 7.48 2.53
C THR A 71 -8.03 8.42 1.45
N LEU A 72 -8.69 8.49 0.30
CA LEU A 72 -8.37 9.48 -0.73
C LEU A 72 -8.86 10.86 -0.28
N ILE A 73 -8.05 11.89 -0.53
CA ILE A 73 -8.42 13.31 -0.40
C ILE A 73 -9.01 13.78 -1.73
#